data_AF-A0A242C4P2-F1
#
_entry.id   AF-A0A242C4P2-F1
#
_cell.length_a   1.000
_cell.length_b   1.000
_cell.length_c   1.000
_cell.angle_alpha   90.00
_cell.angle_beta   90.00
_cell.angle_gamma   90.00
#
_symmetry.space_group_name_H-M   'P 1'
#
loop_
_entity.id
_entity.type
_entity.pdbx_description
1 polymer ?
#
loop_
_entity_poly.entity_id
_entity_poly.type
_entity_poly.pdbx_seq_one_letter_code
_entity_poly.pdbx_strand_id
1 'polypeptide(L)'
;MNEGSDKFSYRNKEISKKLQEQVNNQRKDGKEMYDNQKQFYSSEQQLIQYMRRTNRKELSFEDCLYLFKTEKERKTFYSQLKDFSLLKRIDRRRGGKNKIYFVLKKT
;
A
#
# COMPACT_ATOMS: atom_id res chain seq x y z
N MET A 1 -35.66 -58.04 -5.11
CA MET A 1 -35.20 -57.03 -4.13
C MET A 1 -33.76 -56.67 -4.51
N ASN A 2 -33.51 -55.47 -5.00
CA ASN A 2 -32.17 -54.97 -5.36
C ASN A 2 -32.00 -53.60 -4.68
N GLU A 3 -31.57 -53.61 -3.43
CA GLU A 3 -31.19 -52.41 -2.68
C GLU A 3 -29.71 -52.52 -2.32
N GLY A 4 -28.82 -52.08 -3.21
CA GLY A 4 -27.38 -52.19 -2.97
C GLY A 4 -26.50 -51.18 -3.66
N SER A 5 -27.01 -50.43 -4.65
CA SER A 5 -26.19 -49.57 -5.51
C SER A 5 -26.21 -48.08 -5.16
N ASP A 6 -27.13 -47.62 -4.32
CA ASP A 6 -27.35 -46.18 -4.13
C ASP A 6 -26.40 -45.55 -3.10
N LYS A 7 -26.04 -46.25 -2.02
CA LYS A 7 -25.26 -45.67 -0.91
C LYS A 7 -23.81 -45.31 -1.27
N PHE A 8 -23.20 -45.98 -2.24
CA PHE A 8 -21.81 -45.72 -2.64
C PHE A 8 -21.67 -44.43 -3.50
N SER A 9 -22.68 -44.13 -4.31
CA SER A 9 -22.70 -42.96 -5.19
C SER A 9 -22.80 -41.64 -4.42
N TYR A 10 -23.61 -41.60 -3.36
CA TYR A 10 -23.75 -40.40 -2.52
C TYR A 10 -22.48 -40.06 -1.74
N ARG A 11 -21.80 -41.09 -1.20
CA ARG A 11 -20.58 -40.92 -0.41
C ARG A 11 -19.44 -40.31 -1.24
N ASN A 12 -19.32 -40.73 -2.51
CA ASN A 12 -18.33 -40.17 -3.44
C ASN A 12 -18.65 -38.71 -3.85
N LYS A 13 -19.94 -38.35 -3.96
CA LYS A 13 -20.35 -36.96 -4.23
C LYS A 13 -20.06 -36.03 -3.06
N GLU A 14 -20.27 -36.47 -1.82
CA GLU A 14 -19.95 -35.67 -0.63
C GLU A 14 -18.46 -35.45 -0.44
N ILE A 15 -17.64 -36.48 -0.69
CA ILE A 15 -16.17 -36.38 -0.63
C ILE A 15 -15.67 -35.39 -1.69
N SER A 16 -16.18 -35.49 -2.92
CA SER A 16 -15.81 -34.59 -4.01
C SER A 16 -16.17 -33.13 -3.69
N LYS A 17 -17.37 -32.90 -3.12
CA LYS A 17 -17.81 -31.55 -2.72
C LYS A 17 -16.92 -30.97 -1.61
N LYS A 18 -16.55 -31.76 -0.59
CA LYS A 18 -15.65 -31.33 0.49
C LYS A 18 -14.24 -31.02 0.00
N LEU A 19 -13.69 -31.83 -0.90
CA LEU A 19 -12.39 -31.57 -1.54
C LEU A 19 -12.42 -30.28 -2.36
N GLN A 20 -13.50 -30.04 -3.11
CA GLN A 20 -13.66 -28.81 -3.90
C GLN A 20 -13.82 -27.57 -3.02
N GLU A 21 -14.50 -27.68 -1.88
CA GLU A 21 -14.63 -26.62 -0.88
C GLU A 21 -13.29 -26.30 -0.20
N GLN A 22 -12.49 -27.32 0.13
CA GLN A 22 -11.13 -27.14 0.66
C GLN A 22 -10.18 -26.47 -0.36
N VAL A 23 -10.22 -26.88 -1.63
CA VAL A 23 -9.43 -26.25 -2.70
C VAL A 23 -9.85 -24.79 -2.93
N ASN A 24 -11.15 -24.49 -2.83
CA ASN A 24 -11.65 -23.12 -2.97
C ASN A 24 -11.29 -22.23 -1.77
N ASN A 25 -11.22 -22.78 -0.55
CA ASN A 25 -10.78 -22.04 0.63
C ASN A 25 -9.26 -21.77 0.59
N GLN A 26 -8.42 -22.73 0.20
CA GLN A 26 -6.98 -22.48 -0.02
C GLN A 26 -6.71 -21.41 -1.09
N ARG A 27 -7.56 -21.31 -2.12
CA ARG A 27 -7.45 -20.26 -3.14
C ARG A 27 -7.85 -18.87 -2.64
N LYS A 28 -8.64 -18.75 -1.57
CA LYS A 28 -8.95 -17.46 -0.93
C LYS A 28 -7.78 -16.98 -0.08
N ASP A 29 -7.16 -17.88 0.68
CA ASP A 29 -6.01 -17.54 1.53
C ASP A 29 -4.77 -17.17 0.70
N GLY A 30 -4.58 -17.81 -0.46
CA GLY A 30 -3.48 -17.48 -1.39
C GLY A 30 -3.66 -16.17 -2.17
N LYS A 31 -4.90 -15.64 -2.30
CA LYS A 31 -5.17 -14.43 -3.10
C LYS A 31 -4.99 -13.13 -2.30
N GLU A 32 -5.08 -13.18 -0.97
CA GLU A 32 -4.79 -12.02 -0.11
C GLU A 32 -3.28 -11.84 0.18
N MET A 33 -2.46 -12.86 -0.12
CA MET A 33 -1.02 -12.84 0.14
C MET A 33 -0.19 -12.11 -0.93
N TYR A 34 -0.75 -11.89 -2.13
CA TYR A 34 -0.02 -11.31 -3.27
C TYR A 34 -0.33 -9.84 -3.60
N ASP A 35 -1.24 -9.19 -2.88
CA ASP A 35 -1.48 -7.73 -3.00
C ASP A 35 -0.89 -6.90 -1.83
N ASN A 36 -0.39 -7.55 -0.77
CA ASN A 36 0.00 -6.88 0.48
C ASN A 36 1.51 -6.66 0.71
N GLN A 37 2.37 -7.01 -0.25
CA GLN A 37 3.82 -6.70 -0.17
C GLN A 37 4.25 -5.50 -1.01
N LYS A 38 3.32 -4.59 -1.33
CA LYS A 38 3.73 -3.23 -1.68
C LYS A 38 4.31 -2.62 -0.41
N GLN A 39 5.63 -2.73 -0.24
CA GLN A 39 6.36 -2.18 0.90
C GLN A 39 5.88 -0.73 1.11
N PHE A 40 5.02 -0.52 2.11
CA PHE A 40 4.40 0.78 2.37
C PHE A 40 5.46 1.65 3.02
N TYR A 41 6.36 2.19 2.20
CA TYR A 41 7.30 3.21 2.62
C TYR A 41 6.52 4.37 3.23
N SER A 42 7.01 4.91 4.35
CA SER A 42 6.44 6.13 4.92
C SER A 42 6.47 7.26 3.89
N SER A 43 5.60 8.25 4.03
CA SER A 43 5.62 9.41 3.12
C SER A 43 6.99 10.10 3.14
N GLU A 44 7.67 10.14 4.30
CA GLU A 44 9.04 10.63 4.41
C GLU A 44 10.02 9.84 3.53
N GLN A 45 9.99 8.51 3.60
CA GLN A 45 10.87 7.65 2.79
C GLN A 45 10.60 7.82 1.29
N GLN A 46 9.34 7.93 0.88
CA GLN A 46 8.97 8.15 -0.52
C GLN A 46 9.53 9.48 -1.04
N LEU A 47 9.41 10.55 -0.26
CA LEU A 47 9.97 11.86 -0.58
C LEU A 47 11.49 11.82 -0.70
N ILE A 48 12.18 11.17 0.25
CA ILE A 48 13.65 11.03 0.23
C ILE A 48 14.11 10.25 -1.00
N GLN A 49 13.45 9.14 -1.33
CA GLN A 49 13.76 8.37 -2.53
C GLN A 49 13.57 9.20 -3.80
N TYR A 50 12.47 9.97 -3.88
CA TYR A 50 12.22 10.85 -5.01
C TYR A 50 13.30 11.93 -5.14
N MET A 51 13.70 12.57 -4.04
CA MET A 51 14.79 13.54 -4.01
C MET A 51 16.11 12.95 -4.52
N ARG A 52 16.47 11.74 -4.06
CA ARG A 52 17.68 11.03 -4.51
C ARG A 52 17.63 10.69 -6.00
N ARG A 53 16.50 10.14 -6.48
CA ARG A 53 16.31 9.77 -7.89
C ARG A 53 16.35 10.96 -8.84
N THR A 54 15.85 12.11 -8.40
CA THR A 54 15.80 13.35 -9.20
C THR A 54 16.98 14.28 -8.93
N ASN A 55 17.93 13.89 -8.08
CA ASN A 55 19.04 14.73 -7.61
C ASN A 55 18.58 16.11 -7.09
N ARG A 56 17.39 16.17 -6.48
CA ARG A 56 16.81 17.41 -5.94
C ARG A 56 17.18 17.59 -4.48
N LYS A 57 17.65 18.78 -4.13
CA LYS A 57 18.00 19.17 -2.75
C LYS A 57 16.79 19.58 -1.92
N GLU A 58 15.69 19.97 -2.58
CA GLU A 58 14.44 20.38 -1.95
C GLU A 58 13.23 20.02 -2.81
N LEU A 59 12.11 19.74 -2.15
CA LEU A 59 10.79 19.55 -2.76
C LEU A 59 9.84 20.63 -2.26
N SER A 60 9.05 21.23 -3.16
CA SER A 60 7.94 22.06 -2.73
C SER A 60 6.78 21.19 -2.24
N PHE A 61 5.83 21.78 -1.54
CA PHE A 61 4.61 21.08 -1.14
C PHE A 61 3.83 20.56 -2.35
N GLU A 62 3.80 21.32 -3.44
CA GLU A 62 3.18 20.93 -4.72
C GLU A 62 3.87 19.71 -5.34
N ASP A 63 5.21 19.62 -5.28
CA ASP A 63 5.94 18.40 -5.70
C ASP A 63 5.51 17.18 -4.86
N CYS A 64 5.29 17.37 -3.56
CA CYS A 64 4.81 16.31 -2.68
C CYS A 64 3.39 15.88 -3.07
N LEU A 65 2.49 16.82 -3.39
CA LEU A 65 1.13 16.52 -3.86
C LEU A 65 1.10 15.83 -5.23
N TYR A 66 2.11 16.08 -6.07
CA TYR A 66 2.29 15.38 -7.33
C TYR A 66 2.73 13.93 -7.11
N LEU A 67 3.58 13.68 -6.10
CA LEU A 67 4.02 12.34 -5.72
C LEU A 67 2.87 11.49 -5.15
N PHE A 68 2.04 12.08 -4.29
CA PHE A 68 0.90 11.42 -3.64
C PHE A 68 -0.39 11.64 -4.44
N LYS A 69 -0.65 10.75 -5.41
CA LYS A 69 -1.70 10.95 -6.44
C LYS A 69 -3.11 10.71 -5.91
N THR A 70 -3.28 9.73 -5.02
CA THR A 70 -4.60 9.37 -4.49
C THR A 70 -4.96 10.16 -3.24
N GLU A 71 -6.26 10.33 -2.98
CA GLU A 71 -6.73 10.97 -1.75
C GLU A 71 -6.24 10.26 -0.48
N LYS A 72 -6.20 8.91 -0.51
CA LYS A 72 -5.69 8.09 0.60
C LYS A 72 -4.21 8.36 0.89
N GLU A 73 -3.38 8.44 -0.14
CA GLU A 73 -1.95 8.78 0.01
C GLU A 73 -1.78 10.20 0.56
N ARG A 74 -2.59 11.16 0.10
CA ARG A 74 -2.53 12.54 0.59
C ARG A 74 -2.95 12.65 2.06
N LYS A 75 -4.03 11.97 2.47
CA LYS A 75 -4.45 11.91 3.88
C LYS A 75 -3.34 11.32 4.75
N THR A 76 -2.71 10.25 4.29
CA THR A 76 -1.57 9.63 4.98
C THR A 76 -0.40 10.61 5.08
N PHE A 77 0.00 11.24 3.98
CA PHE A 77 1.05 12.25 3.94
C PHE A 77 0.78 13.38 4.93
N TYR A 78 -0.43 13.95 4.93
CA TYR A 78 -0.80 15.03 5.85
C TYR A 78 -0.74 14.61 7.32
N SER A 79 -1.16 13.38 7.64
CA SER A 79 -1.08 12.86 9.01
C SER A 79 0.36 12.71 9.50
N GLN A 80 1.30 12.40 8.60
CA GLN A 80 2.71 12.15 8.94
C GLN A 80 3.59 13.40 8.92
N LEU A 81 3.07 14.56 8.48
CA LEU A 81 3.87 15.79 8.31
C LEU A 81 4.63 16.22 9.58
N LYS A 82 4.09 15.92 10.76
CA LYS A 82 4.70 16.28 12.05
C LYS A 82 5.79 15.29 12.49
N ASP A 83 5.80 14.09 11.92
CA ASP A 83 6.65 12.98 12.36
C ASP A 83 7.89 12.80 11.48
N PHE A 84 8.19 13.78 10.61
CA PHE A 84 9.34 13.73 9.71
C PHE A 84 10.66 13.89 10.49
N SER A 85 11.38 12.78 10.57
CA SER A 85 12.62 12.63 11.32
C SER A 85 13.85 13.09 10.53
N LEU A 86 13.85 12.90 9.21
CA LEU A 86 14.96 13.15 8.29
C LEU A 86 14.69 14.35 7.38
N LEU A 87 13.43 14.72 7.16
CA LEU A 87 13.05 15.91 6.41
C LEU A 87 12.72 17.08 7.35
N LYS A 88 13.15 18.27 6.96
CA LYS A 88 12.81 19.53 7.60
C LYS A 88 11.88 20.32 6.71
N ARG A 89 10.76 20.79 7.27
CA ARG A 89 9.89 21.79 6.65
C ARG A 89 10.55 23.17 6.71
N ILE A 90 10.53 23.89 5.59
CA ILE A 90 10.97 25.28 5.47
C ILE A 90 9.85 26.08 4.81
N ASP A 91 9.41 27.14 5.48
CA ASP A 91 8.50 28.13 4.92
C ASP A 91 9.33 29.30 4.35
N ARG A 92 9.19 29.60 3.04
CA ARG A 92 9.88 30.70 2.35
C ARG A 92 8.88 31.61 1.64
N ARG A 93 9.10 32.92 1.67
CA ARG A 93 8.36 33.87 0.84
C ARG A 93 8.88 33.87 -0.59
N ARG A 94 8.01 33.63 -1.57
CA ARG A 94 8.28 33.83 -3.00
C ARG A 94 7.06 34.45 -3.70
N GLY A 95 7.27 35.56 -4.40
CA GLY A 95 6.20 36.24 -5.15
C GLY A 95 5.04 36.70 -4.26
N GLY A 96 5.33 37.22 -3.06
CA GLY A 96 4.33 37.69 -2.10
C GLY A 96 3.56 36.58 -1.35
N LYS A 97 3.78 35.30 -1.68
CA LYS A 97 3.12 34.17 -1.01
C LYS A 97 4.13 33.37 -0.19
N ASN A 98 3.66 32.81 0.93
CA ASN A 98 4.41 31.82 1.69
C ASN A 98 4.32 30.47 0.97
N LYS A 99 5.48 29.87 0.70
CA LYS A 99 5.62 28.55 0.07
C LYS A 99 6.31 27.59 1.04
N ILE A 100 5.84 26.36 1.04
CA ILE A 100 6.37 25.28 1.89
C ILE A 100 7.31 24.41 1.07
N TYR A 101 8.46 24.12 1.66
CA TYR A 101 9.47 23.22 1.10
C TYR A 101 9.88 22.17 2.13
N PHE A 102 10.28 21.00 1.65
CA PHE A 102 10.90 19.94 2.44
C PHE A 102 12.34 19.75 1.97
N VAL A 103 13.26 19.75 2.93
CA VAL A 103 14.69 19.53 2.68
C VAL A 103 15.20 18.40 3.55
N LEU A 104 16.23 17.69 3.09
CA LEU A 104 16.95 16.75 3.95
C LEU A 104 17.61 17.52 5.11
N LYS A 105 17.42 17.05 6.33
CA LYS A 105 18.22 17.49 7.48
C LYS A 105 19.67 17.12 7.19
N LYS A 106 20.59 18.07 7.38
CA LYS A 106 22.01 17.73 7.44
C LYS A 106 22.21 16.86 8.67
N THR A 107 22.73 15.67 8.44
CA THR A 107 23.24 14.78 9.49
C THR A 107 24.58 15.31 9.97
#